data_AF-A0A9D5FM61-F1
#
_entry.id   AF-A0A9D5FM61-F1
#
_cell.length_a   1.000
_cell.length_b   1.000
_cell.length_c   1.000
_cell.angle_alpha   90.00
_cell.angle_beta   90.00
_cell.angle_gamma   90.00
#
_symmetry.space_group_name_H-M   'P 1'
#
loop_
_entity.id
_entity.type
_entity.pdbx_description
1 polymer ?
#
loop_
_entity_poly.entity_id
_entity_poly.type
_entity_poly.pdbx_seq_one_letter_code
_entity_poly.pdbx_strand_id
1 'polypeptide(L)'
;EIDRTLAAVDASQAANANKAGVKPVQHIRAYEQDITALRRTKRDLGKLENLVMAAGIDPGGLLGESGQMPDTSKRETELPPEKYRQMAWRVTVSNSSPTETRNIPISRNVPAEIKPVDIIDGGGLEWGTDPETGRCRVFKAGIELGPGKSTNFVVKIRDKWNINDARMEMMAANVSNLLEKISINEKYASIVEVVKGLRSELEAVRKEQGPRELSDKYVVFYRRQADRLDEIEQKLIRIDQLLRPQDKTTKVGFQAKPPSTKTTWLIIYTIIAFLFIMSLLFFFRWYGKSDAEKLEDGEKQ
;
A
#
# COMPACT_ATOMS: atom_id res chain seq x y z
N GLU A 1 6.99 -22.32 9.20
CA GLU A 1 7.80 -21.07 9.14
C GLU A 1 7.07 -19.89 9.79
N ILE A 2 5.78 -19.68 9.47
CA ILE A 2 4.93 -18.65 10.09
C ILE A 2 4.95 -18.76 11.62
N ASP A 3 4.61 -19.92 12.20
CA ASP A 3 4.58 -20.09 13.67
C ASP A 3 5.93 -19.80 14.34
N ARG A 4 7.03 -20.19 13.68
CA ARG A 4 8.39 -19.89 14.16
C ARG A 4 8.66 -18.39 14.18
N THR A 5 8.17 -17.67 13.17
CA THR A 5 8.35 -16.21 13.08
C THR A 5 7.50 -15.50 14.13
N LEU A 6 6.26 -15.94 14.34
CA LEU A 6 5.38 -15.39 15.38
C LEU A 6 5.96 -15.64 16.78
N ALA A 7 6.42 -16.85 17.08
CA ALA A 7 7.08 -17.14 18.35
C ALA A 7 8.35 -16.30 18.57
N ALA A 8 9.10 -15.99 17.51
CA ALA A 8 10.25 -15.11 17.60
C ALA A 8 9.86 -13.64 17.90
N VAL A 9 8.77 -13.16 17.30
CA VAL A 9 8.20 -11.84 17.60
C VAL A 9 7.72 -11.78 19.05
N ASP A 10 6.97 -12.78 19.52
CA ASP A 10 6.50 -12.83 20.91
C ASP A 10 7.66 -12.83 21.91
N ALA A 11 8.70 -13.62 21.64
CA ALA A 11 9.91 -13.66 22.46
C ALA A 11 10.64 -12.30 22.45
N SER A 12 10.73 -11.65 21.28
CA SER A 12 11.32 -10.31 21.13
C SER A 12 10.54 -9.26 21.93
N GLN A 13 9.21 -9.25 21.84
CA GLN A 13 8.37 -8.34 22.61
C GLN A 13 8.48 -8.57 24.12
N ALA A 14 8.50 -9.84 24.56
CA ALA A 14 8.66 -10.17 25.98
C ALA A 14 10.04 -9.75 26.53
N ALA A 15 11.09 -9.87 25.73
CA ALA A 15 12.44 -9.44 26.08
C ALA A 15 12.56 -7.91 26.14
N ASN A 16 11.86 -7.19 25.26
CA ASN A 16 11.94 -5.73 25.13
C ASN A 16 10.77 -4.98 25.79
N ALA A 17 9.94 -5.66 26.59
CA ALA A 17 8.86 -5.01 27.34
C ALA A 17 9.40 -3.85 28.19
N ASN A 18 8.58 -2.82 28.39
CA ASN A 18 8.91 -1.61 29.17
C ASN A 18 9.28 -1.96 30.64
N LYS A 19 10.53 -2.33 30.85
CA LYS A 19 11.14 -2.61 32.16
C LYS A 19 12.12 -1.50 32.49
N ALA A 20 12.28 -1.21 33.79
CA ALA A 20 13.25 -0.23 34.25
C ALA A 20 14.66 -0.58 33.74
N GLY A 21 15.33 0.36 33.07
CA GLY A 21 16.69 0.20 32.54
C GLY A 21 16.80 -0.14 31.05
N VAL A 22 15.70 -0.43 30.35
CA VAL A 22 15.74 -0.62 28.88
C VAL A 22 15.89 0.74 28.20
N LYS A 23 16.88 0.88 27.31
CA LYS A 23 17.08 2.13 26.57
C LYS A 23 15.98 2.29 25.52
N PRO A 24 15.34 3.47 25.38
CA PRO A 24 14.28 3.69 24.38
C PRO A 24 14.68 3.29 22.94
N VAL A 25 15.94 3.52 22.56
CA VAL A 25 16.47 3.15 21.24
C VAL A 25 16.43 1.64 20.99
N GLN A 26 16.66 0.80 22.01
CA GLN A 26 16.57 -0.66 21.88
C GLN A 26 15.13 -1.11 21.67
N HIS A 27 14.19 -0.53 22.41
CA HIS A 27 12.76 -0.80 22.24
C HIS A 27 12.27 -0.41 20.84
N ILE A 28 12.65 0.77 20.34
CA ILE A 28 12.30 1.21 18.98
C ILE A 28 12.84 0.24 17.93
N ARG A 29 14.11 -0.15 18.04
CA ARG A 29 14.73 -1.09 17.09
C ARG A 29 14.08 -2.47 17.10
N ALA A 30 13.76 -3.00 18.29
CA ALA A 30 13.06 -4.28 18.42
C ALA A 30 11.66 -4.21 17.78
N TYR A 31 10.92 -3.13 18.06
CA TYR A 31 9.62 -2.89 17.47
C TYR A 31 9.67 -2.83 15.93
N GLU A 32 10.65 -2.12 15.35
CA GLU A 32 10.84 -2.05 13.89
C GLU A 32 11.14 -3.43 13.27
N GLN A 33 11.97 -4.23 13.95
CA GLN A 33 12.28 -5.60 13.53
C GLN A 33 11.04 -6.49 13.60
N ASP A 34 10.28 -6.42 14.68
CA ASP A 34 9.05 -7.19 14.89
C ASP A 34 7.99 -6.82 13.84
N ILE A 35 7.80 -5.54 13.54
CA ILE A 35 6.92 -5.09 12.45
C ILE A 35 7.36 -5.69 11.11
N THR A 36 8.66 -5.68 10.83
CA THR A 36 9.19 -6.21 9.57
C THR A 36 8.96 -7.72 9.47
N ALA A 37 9.14 -8.45 10.57
CA ALA A 37 8.86 -9.88 10.66
C ALA A 37 7.36 -10.20 10.50
N LEU A 38 6.48 -9.41 11.13
CA LEU A 38 5.03 -9.55 10.99
C LEU A 38 4.56 -9.28 9.56
N ARG A 39 5.08 -8.24 8.89
CA ARG A 39 4.80 -7.96 7.48
C ARG A 39 5.26 -9.09 6.55
N ARG A 40 6.41 -9.70 6.82
CA ARG A 40 6.84 -10.90 6.08
C ARG A 40 5.87 -12.06 6.30
N THR A 41 5.52 -12.32 7.55
CA THR A 41 4.58 -13.39 7.95
C THR A 41 3.22 -13.22 7.27
N LYS A 42 2.67 -12.00 7.28
CA LYS A 42 1.43 -11.68 6.56
C LYS A 42 1.54 -11.93 5.06
N ARG A 43 2.65 -11.55 4.41
CA ARG A 43 2.86 -11.85 2.99
C ARG A 43 2.92 -13.34 2.70
N ASP A 44 3.61 -14.11 3.54
CA ASP A 44 3.72 -15.56 3.37
C ASP A 44 2.38 -16.26 3.63
N LEU A 45 1.62 -15.82 4.64
CA LEU A 45 0.24 -16.25 4.86
C LEU A 45 -0.65 -15.93 3.65
N GLY A 46 -0.50 -14.75 3.06
CA GLY A 46 -1.24 -14.38 1.86
C GLY A 46 -0.94 -15.26 0.65
N LYS A 47 0.32 -15.72 0.49
CA LYS A 47 0.66 -16.71 -0.54
C LYS A 47 -0.02 -18.06 -0.28
N LEU A 48 -0.06 -18.50 0.98
CA LEU A 48 -0.73 -19.76 1.35
C LEU A 48 -2.23 -19.67 1.08
N GLU A 49 -2.89 -18.59 1.49
CA GLU A 49 -4.32 -18.35 1.21
C GLU A 49 -4.60 -18.38 -0.31
N ASN A 50 -3.74 -17.74 -1.11
CA ASN A 50 -3.85 -17.80 -2.58
C ASN A 50 -3.74 -19.23 -3.12
N LEU A 51 -2.83 -20.05 -2.57
CA LEU A 51 -2.66 -21.45 -2.98
C LEU A 51 -3.86 -22.32 -2.59
N VAL A 52 -4.39 -22.14 -1.39
CA VAL A 52 -5.58 -22.84 -0.90
C VAL A 52 -6.79 -22.52 -1.79
N MET A 53 -6.97 -21.23 -2.13
CA MET A 53 -7.99 -20.77 -3.07
C MET A 53 -7.80 -21.34 -4.48
N ALA A 54 -6.56 -21.37 -4.99
CA ALA A 54 -6.24 -21.96 -6.29
C ALA A 54 -6.56 -23.48 -6.35
N ALA A 55 -6.48 -24.16 -5.21
CA ALA A 55 -6.91 -25.55 -5.06
C ALA A 55 -8.45 -25.70 -4.95
N GLY A 56 -9.21 -24.60 -4.93
CA GLY A 56 -10.67 -24.59 -4.78
C GLY A 56 -11.13 -24.95 -3.36
N ILE A 57 -10.25 -24.73 -2.36
CA ILE A 57 -10.52 -24.95 -0.95
C ILE A 57 -10.79 -23.59 -0.29
N ASP A 58 -11.72 -23.56 0.66
CA ASP A 58 -11.99 -22.39 1.49
C ASP A 58 -10.80 -22.09 2.43
N PRO A 59 -10.18 -20.90 2.40
CA PRO A 59 -9.07 -20.56 3.29
C PRO A 59 -9.48 -20.33 4.74
N GLY A 60 -10.78 -20.30 5.06
CA GLY A 60 -11.30 -20.05 6.43
C GLY A 60 -11.19 -18.58 6.89
N GLY A 61 -10.40 -17.76 6.18
CA GLY A 61 -10.26 -16.32 6.40
C GLY A 61 -9.21 -15.73 5.46
N LEU A 62 -9.12 -14.40 5.44
CA LEU A 62 -8.12 -13.65 4.66
C LEU A 62 -7.35 -12.71 5.59
N LEU A 63 -6.26 -13.22 6.15
CA LEU A 63 -5.44 -12.55 7.15
C LEU A 63 -4.10 -12.06 6.58
N GLY A 64 -3.62 -12.70 5.51
CA GLY A 64 -2.35 -12.32 4.90
C GLY A 64 -2.39 -10.93 4.24
N GLU A 65 -1.28 -10.52 3.63
CA GLU A 65 -1.17 -9.36 2.73
C GLU A 65 -0.81 -9.86 1.33
N SER A 66 -1.43 -9.34 0.26
CA SER A 66 -0.99 -9.66 -1.09
C SER A 66 0.23 -8.79 -1.41
N GLY A 67 1.31 -9.40 -1.92
CA GLY A 67 2.61 -8.74 -2.06
C GLY A 67 2.66 -7.55 -3.02
N GLN A 68 1.55 -7.22 -3.69
CA GLN A 68 1.40 -6.12 -4.64
C GLN A 68 -0.02 -5.54 -4.55
N MET A 69 -0.34 -4.89 -3.44
CA MET A 69 -1.48 -4.00 -3.44
C MET A 69 -1.06 -2.67 -4.08
N PRO A 70 -1.80 -2.18 -5.09
CA PRO A 70 -1.58 -0.82 -5.56
C PRO A 70 -1.78 0.13 -4.39
N ASP A 71 -0.93 1.15 -4.30
CA ASP A 71 -1.06 2.23 -3.34
C ASP A 71 -2.42 2.92 -3.53
N THR A 72 -3.38 2.62 -2.66
CA THR A 72 -4.74 3.15 -2.69
C THR A 72 -4.81 4.60 -2.26
N SER A 73 -3.80 5.09 -1.52
CA SER A 73 -3.76 6.46 -0.99
C SER A 73 -3.75 7.52 -2.09
N LYS A 74 -3.38 7.14 -3.33
CA LYS A 74 -3.33 8.04 -4.49
C LYS A 74 -4.61 8.06 -5.32
N ARG A 75 -5.64 7.32 -4.94
CA ARG A 75 -6.93 7.27 -5.66
C ARG A 75 -7.99 8.16 -5.01
N GLU A 76 -7.59 9.30 -4.47
CA GLU A 76 -8.56 10.35 -4.22
C GLU A 76 -9.14 10.77 -5.57
N THR A 77 -10.40 10.43 -5.82
CA THR A 77 -11.12 10.90 -6.99
C THR A 77 -11.18 12.43 -6.89
N GLU A 78 -10.32 13.12 -7.64
CA GLU A 78 -10.37 14.57 -7.72
C GLU A 78 -11.73 14.97 -8.30
N LEU A 79 -12.59 15.48 -7.43
CA LEU A 79 -13.86 16.03 -7.86
C LEU A 79 -13.60 17.37 -8.55
N PRO A 80 -14.43 17.74 -9.54
CA PRO A 80 -14.40 19.10 -10.07
C PRO A 80 -14.69 20.11 -8.94
N PRO A 81 -14.10 21.31 -8.98
CA PRO A 81 -14.21 22.33 -7.93
C PRO A 81 -15.65 22.62 -7.43
N GLU A 82 -16.63 22.48 -8.33
CA GLU A 82 -18.05 22.75 -8.09
C GLU A 82 -18.75 21.69 -7.23
N LYS A 83 -18.22 20.47 -7.18
CA LYS A 83 -18.80 19.36 -6.41
C LYS A 83 -18.33 19.31 -4.96
N TYR A 84 -17.31 20.10 -4.60
CA TYR A 84 -16.89 20.20 -3.21
C TYR A 84 -17.91 20.99 -2.41
N ARG A 85 -18.25 20.47 -1.22
CA ARG A 85 -18.99 21.26 -0.23
C ARG A 85 -18.12 22.42 0.24
N GLN A 86 -18.76 23.52 0.61
CA GLN A 86 -18.06 24.66 1.20
C GLN A 86 -18.15 24.55 2.72
N MET A 87 -17.04 24.78 3.41
CA MET A 87 -16.99 24.83 4.85
C MET A 87 -16.46 26.17 5.35
N ALA A 88 -17.00 26.57 6.50
CA ALA A 88 -16.59 27.77 7.22
C ALA A 88 -15.54 27.40 8.28
N TRP A 89 -14.35 27.98 8.16
CA TRP A 89 -13.29 27.91 9.16
C TRP A 89 -13.28 29.19 9.99
N ARG A 90 -13.50 29.05 11.30
CA ARG A 90 -13.56 30.18 12.22
C ARG A 90 -12.18 30.43 12.81
N VAL A 91 -11.66 31.63 12.59
CA VAL A 91 -10.42 32.11 13.19
C VAL A 91 -10.76 33.22 14.18
N THR A 92 -10.55 32.94 15.47
CA THR A 92 -10.80 33.90 16.56
C THR A 92 -9.50 34.56 16.99
N VAL A 93 -9.53 35.90 17.05
CA VAL A 93 -8.46 36.72 17.65
C VAL A 93 -9.05 37.46 18.84
N SER A 94 -8.35 37.40 19.97
CA SER A 94 -8.71 38.11 21.19
C SER A 94 -7.56 39.00 21.66
N ASN A 95 -7.89 40.19 22.14
CA ASN A 95 -6.95 41.03 22.87
C ASN A 95 -7.05 40.71 24.37
N SER A 96 -5.98 40.14 24.92
CA SER A 96 -5.89 39.81 26.35
C SER A 96 -5.60 41.02 27.24
N SER A 97 -5.37 42.22 26.68
CA SER A 97 -5.14 43.43 27.46
C SER A 97 -6.46 43.93 28.08
N PRO A 98 -6.48 44.21 29.40
CA PRO A 98 -7.67 44.74 30.08
C PRO A 98 -7.87 46.24 29.86
N THR A 99 -6.85 46.97 29.40
CA THR A 99 -6.86 48.45 29.38
C THR A 99 -6.42 49.07 28.06
N GLU A 100 -5.68 48.36 27.20
CA GLU A 100 -5.09 48.95 25.99
C GLU A 100 -5.66 48.35 24.70
N THR A 101 -5.95 49.21 23.72
CA THR A 101 -6.14 48.80 22.33
C THR A 101 -4.79 48.36 21.77
N ARG A 102 -4.75 47.16 21.17
CA ARG A 102 -3.53 46.62 20.58
C ARG A 102 -3.73 46.31 19.11
N ASN A 103 -2.69 46.59 18.33
CA ASN A 103 -2.58 46.12 16.96
C ASN A 103 -1.99 44.70 16.98
N ILE A 104 -2.83 43.69 16.77
CA ILE A 104 -2.43 42.28 16.88
C ILE A 104 -2.25 41.71 15.46
N PRO A 105 -1.03 41.32 15.04
CA PRO A 105 -0.84 40.60 13.80
C PRO A 105 -1.39 39.18 13.95
N ILE A 106 -2.17 38.73 12.96
CA ILE A 106 -2.68 37.36 12.92
C ILE A 106 -2.00 36.58 11.80
N SER A 107 -1.59 35.36 12.15
CA SER A 107 -1.04 34.38 11.22
C SER A 107 -1.49 33.00 11.65
N ARG A 108 -2.24 32.28 10.80
CA ARG A 108 -2.66 30.90 11.05
C ARG A 108 -2.43 30.05 9.81
N ASN A 109 -1.82 28.90 10.00
CA ASN A 109 -1.67 27.91 8.94
C ASN A 109 -2.97 27.13 8.78
N VAL A 110 -3.36 26.90 7.53
CA VAL A 110 -4.48 26.05 7.13
C VAL A 110 -3.99 24.59 7.15
N PRO A 111 -4.86 23.57 7.33
CA PRO A 111 -4.46 22.17 7.16
C PRO A 111 -3.70 21.92 5.85
N ALA A 112 -2.73 21.00 5.91
CA ALA A 112 -1.74 20.80 4.85
C ALA A 112 -2.35 20.38 3.49
N GLU A 113 -3.54 19.79 3.52
CA GLU A 113 -4.29 19.31 2.35
C GLU A 113 -4.97 20.44 1.55
N ILE A 114 -5.18 21.60 2.20
CA ILE A 114 -5.83 22.77 1.60
C ILE A 114 -4.79 23.62 0.89
N LYS A 115 -4.96 23.75 -0.43
CA LYS A 115 -4.13 24.59 -1.28
C LYS A 115 -4.75 26.00 -1.37
N PRO A 116 -3.99 27.02 -1.81
CA PRO A 116 -4.55 28.37 -2.00
C PRO A 116 -5.77 28.40 -2.94
N VAL A 117 -5.81 27.53 -3.94
CA VAL A 117 -6.95 27.39 -4.89
C VAL A 117 -8.24 26.89 -4.23
N ASP A 118 -8.15 26.29 -3.04
CA ASP A 118 -9.27 25.76 -2.29
C ASP A 118 -9.91 26.81 -1.35
N ILE A 119 -9.27 27.97 -1.18
CA ILE A 119 -9.83 29.10 -0.44
C ILE A 119 -10.79 29.86 -1.36
N ILE A 120 -12.06 29.90 -0.98
CA ILE A 120 -13.12 30.58 -1.74
C ILE A 120 -13.24 32.02 -1.28
N ASP A 121 -13.17 32.25 0.03
CA ASP A 121 -13.33 33.56 0.66
C ASP A 121 -12.42 33.63 1.89
N GLY A 122 -11.48 34.57 1.90
CA GLY A 122 -10.58 34.81 3.03
C GLY A 122 -11.25 35.41 4.26
N GLY A 123 -12.53 35.82 4.18
CA GLY A 123 -13.27 36.37 5.31
C GLY A 123 -12.65 37.67 5.86
N GLY A 124 -11.98 38.45 5.00
CA GLY A 124 -11.24 39.66 5.38
C GLY A 124 -9.80 39.45 5.85
N LEU A 125 -9.29 38.21 5.75
CA LEU A 125 -7.87 37.87 5.86
C LEU A 125 -7.26 37.69 4.47
N GLU A 126 -5.98 38.04 4.33
CA GLU A 126 -5.19 37.72 3.16
C GLU A 126 -4.70 36.27 3.25
N TRP A 127 -4.43 35.62 2.13
CA TRP A 127 -3.89 34.27 2.10
C TRP A 127 -2.74 34.16 1.12
N GLY A 128 -1.77 33.31 1.46
CA GLY A 128 -0.60 33.03 0.65
C GLY A 128 -0.01 31.68 0.97
N THR A 129 0.97 31.26 0.18
CA THR A 129 1.79 30.09 0.48
C THR A 129 3.06 30.56 1.17
N ASP A 130 3.38 29.96 2.30
CA ASP A 130 4.65 30.17 2.98
C ASP A 130 5.78 29.51 2.16
N PRO A 131 6.80 30.26 1.71
CA PRO A 131 7.89 29.71 0.89
C PRO A 131 8.76 28.70 1.66
N GLU A 132 8.82 28.76 2.99
CA GLU A 132 9.65 27.84 3.78
C GLU A 132 8.96 26.48 3.97
N THR A 133 7.67 26.51 4.32
CA THR A 133 6.92 25.29 4.65
C THR A 133 6.09 24.75 3.50
N GLY A 134 5.88 25.54 2.44
CA GLY A 134 4.98 25.23 1.33
C GLY A 134 3.50 25.17 1.73
N ARG A 135 3.15 25.56 2.97
CA ARG A 135 1.78 25.47 3.49
C ARG A 135 1.01 26.74 3.22
N CYS A 136 -0.30 26.60 3.01
CA CYS A 136 -1.18 27.74 2.89
C CYS A 136 -1.41 28.40 4.27
N ARG A 137 -1.25 29.72 4.33
CA ARG A 137 -1.39 30.53 5.54
C ARG A 137 -2.36 31.66 5.27
N VAL A 138 -3.26 31.90 6.22
CA VAL A 138 -4.08 33.12 6.27
C VAL A 138 -3.45 34.11 7.25
N PHE A 139 -3.37 35.38 6.87
CA PHE A 139 -2.74 36.40 7.68
C PHE A 139 -3.35 37.79 7.50
N LYS A 140 -3.10 38.66 8.47
CA LYS A 140 -3.38 40.10 8.40
C LYS A 140 -2.41 40.83 9.31
N ALA A 141 -1.71 41.83 8.76
CA ALA A 141 -0.58 42.49 9.42
C ALA A 141 -0.98 43.33 10.64
N GLY A 142 -2.23 43.79 10.69
CA GLY A 142 -2.71 44.54 11.83
C GLY A 142 -4.23 44.58 11.96
N ILE A 143 -4.73 44.18 13.12
CA ILE A 143 -6.12 44.31 13.51
C ILE A 143 -6.14 45.09 14.82
N GLU A 144 -6.76 46.26 14.80
CA GLU A 144 -6.98 47.06 16.00
C GLU A 144 -8.11 46.45 16.82
N LEU A 145 -7.75 45.89 17.98
CA LEU A 145 -8.69 45.32 18.92
C LEU A 145 -8.66 46.09 20.23
N GLY A 146 -9.82 46.62 20.63
CA GLY A 146 -10.00 47.24 21.94
C GLY A 146 -9.80 46.25 23.10
N PRO A 147 -9.72 46.74 24.34
CA PRO A 147 -9.48 45.91 25.52
C PRO A 147 -10.54 44.82 25.69
N GLY A 148 -10.11 43.57 25.89
CA GLY A 148 -11.00 42.40 26.04
C GLY A 148 -11.85 42.04 24.81
N LYS A 149 -11.73 42.75 23.69
CA LYS A 149 -12.54 42.49 22.49
C LYS A 149 -11.99 41.31 21.70
N SER A 150 -12.90 40.49 21.18
CA SER A 150 -12.60 39.40 20.25
C SER A 150 -13.28 39.63 18.91
N THR A 151 -12.58 39.32 17.82
CA THR A 151 -13.14 39.34 16.46
C THR A 151 -12.98 37.97 15.84
N ASN A 152 -14.06 37.52 15.18
CA ASN A 152 -14.11 36.24 14.49
C ASN A 152 -14.04 36.49 12.98
N PHE A 153 -13.08 35.86 12.32
CA PHE A 153 -13.00 35.80 10.87
C PHE A 153 -13.53 34.45 10.41
N VAL A 154 -14.37 34.45 9.38
CA VAL A 154 -14.95 33.22 8.82
C VAL A 154 -14.38 33.04 7.42
N VAL A 155 -13.41 32.14 7.29
CA VAL A 155 -12.79 31.80 6.02
C VAL A 155 -13.62 30.69 5.37
N LYS A 156 -14.08 30.85 4.13
CA LYS A 156 -14.76 29.78 3.40
C LYS A 156 -13.75 29.01 2.56
N ILE A 157 -13.70 27.70 2.77
CA ILE A 157 -12.81 26.79 2.04
C ILE A 157 -13.61 25.66 1.39
N ARG A 158 -13.03 25.04 0.37
CA ARG A 158 -13.53 23.78 -0.19
C ARG A 158 -13.20 22.63 0.76
N ASP A 159 -14.21 21.84 1.07
CA ASP A 159 -14.10 20.67 1.92
C ASP A 159 -13.59 19.47 1.10
N LYS A 160 -12.28 19.27 1.13
CA LYS A 160 -11.62 18.13 0.50
C LYS A 160 -11.85 16.80 1.22
N TRP A 161 -12.33 16.84 2.45
CA TRP A 161 -12.55 15.62 3.24
C TRP A 161 -13.90 14.96 2.96
N ASN A 162 -14.81 15.68 2.30
CA ASN A 162 -16.11 15.16 1.85
C ASN A 162 -16.05 14.25 0.59
N ILE A 163 -14.87 13.91 0.06
CA ILE A 163 -14.71 13.03 -1.12
C ILE A 163 -15.14 11.58 -0.83
N ASN A 164 -15.30 11.22 0.45
CA ASN A 164 -15.65 9.87 0.86
C ASN A 164 -17.00 9.37 0.29
N ASP A 165 -17.97 10.24 0.01
CA ASP A 165 -19.31 9.79 -0.44
C ASP A 165 -19.24 9.00 -1.76
N ALA A 166 -18.61 9.56 -2.80
CA ALA A 166 -18.48 8.88 -4.09
C ALA A 166 -17.65 7.60 -4.00
N ARG A 167 -16.57 7.64 -3.19
CA ARG A 167 -15.70 6.49 -2.96
C ARG A 167 -16.45 5.37 -2.23
N MET A 168 -17.23 5.71 -1.20
CA MET A 168 -18.06 4.78 -0.45
C MET A 168 -19.12 4.12 -1.33
N GLU A 169 -19.79 4.87 -2.21
CA GLU A 169 -20.76 4.30 -3.16
C GLU A 169 -20.09 3.32 -4.14
N MET A 170 -18.91 3.65 -4.66
CA MET A 170 -18.14 2.72 -5.50
C MET A 170 -17.74 1.45 -4.74
N MET A 171 -17.30 1.57 -3.49
CA MET A 171 -16.97 0.41 -2.64
C MET A 171 -18.23 -0.41 -2.31
N ALA A 172 -19.36 0.23 -2.05
CA ALA A 172 -20.63 -0.46 -1.78
C ALA A 172 -21.11 -1.25 -3.01
N ALA A 173 -20.96 -0.69 -4.22
CA ALA A 173 -21.21 -1.39 -5.47
C ALA A 173 -20.26 -2.59 -5.64
N ASN A 174 -18.96 -2.40 -5.38
CA ASN A 174 -17.97 -3.49 -5.44
C ASN A 174 -18.30 -4.62 -4.46
N VAL A 175 -18.64 -4.30 -3.21
CA VAL A 175 -19.09 -5.26 -2.19
C VAL A 175 -20.29 -6.06 -2.68
N SER A 176 -21.29 -5.38 -3.24
CA SER A 176 -22.52 -6.02 -3.73
C SER A 176 -22.22 -6.98 -4.89
N ASN A 177 -21.41 -6.53 -5.86
CA ASN A 177 -20.97 -7.35 -6.99
C ASN A 177 -20.15 -8.57 -6.54
N LEU A 178 -19.28 -8.41 -5.52
CA LEU A 178 -18.50 -9.51 -4.97
C LEU A 178 -19.40 -10.53 -4.25
N LEU A 179 -20.36 -10.06 -3.43
CA LEU A 179 -21.31 -10.96 -2.78
C LEU A 179 -22.11 -11.77 -3.80
N GLU A 180 -22.56 -11.15 -4.89
CA GLU A 180 -23.28 -11.86 -5.96
C GLU A 180 -22.40 -12.93 -6.61
N LYS A 181 -21.16 -12.58 -6.99
CA LYS A 181 -20.20 -13.52 -7.58
C LYS A 181 -19.88 -14.71 -6.67
N ILE A 182 -19.69 -14.46 -5.36
CA ILE A 182 -19.32 -15.51 -4.41
C ILE A 182 -20.54 -16.36 -4.04
N SER A 183 -21.73 -15.77 -3.91
CA SER A 183 -22.94 -16.51 -3.51
C SER A 183 -23.35 -17.58 -4.53
N ILE A 184 -22.97 -17.41 -5.80
CA ILE A 184 -23.15 -18.45 -6.84
C ILE A 184 -22.24 -19.66 -6.59
N ASN A 185 -21.13 -19.47 -5.87
CA ASN A 185 -20.11 -20.48 -5.61
C ASN A 185 -20.02 -20.76 -4.10
N GLU A 186 -20.84 -21.69 -3.61
CA GLU A 186 -20.94 -22.10 -2.19
C GLU A 186 -19.60 -22.55 -1.56
N LYS A 187 -18.53 -22.71 -2.36
CA LYS A 187 -17.21 -23.17 -1.93
C LYS A 187 -16.46 -22.19 -1.01
N TYR A 188 -16.85 -20.92 -0.96
CA TYR A 188 -16.09 -19.89 -0.26
C TYR A 188 -16.90 -19.22 0.85
N ALA A 189 -17.48 -20.02 1.74
CA ALA A 189 -18.33 -19.56 2.83
C ALA A 189 -17.61 -18.54 3.73
N SER A 190 -16.32 -18.75 4.05
CA SER A 190 -15.59 -17.79 4.87
C SER A 190 -15.42 -16.43 4.20
N ILE A 191 -15.24 -16.40 2.87
CA ILE A 191 -15.09 -15.16 2.10
C ILE A 191 -16.41 -14.39 2.07
N VAL A 192 -17.56 -15.09 1.97
CA VAL A 192 -18.88 -14.45 2.08
C VAL A 192 -19.00 -13.70 3.41
N GLU A 193 -18.61 -14.33 4.53
CA GLU A 193 -18.66 -13.70 5.84
C GLU A 193 -17.68 -12.52 5.96
N VAL A 194 -16.48 -12.62 5.39
CA VAL A 194 -15.54 -11.50 5.31
C VAL A 194 -16.15 -10.33 4.53
N VAL A 195 -16.73 -10.56 3.35
CA VAL A 195 -17.32 -9.48 2.53
C VAL A 195 -18.55 -8.87 3.23
N LYS A 196 -19.38 -9.66 3.92
CA LYS A 196 -20.46 -9.13 4.77
C LYS A 196 -19.92 -8.26 5.91
N GLY A 197 -18.82 -8.68 6.54
CA GLY A 197 -18.09 -7.90 7.54
C GLY A 197 -17.65 -6.55 6.97
N LEU A 198 -17.02 -6.54 5.79
CA LEU A 198 -16.60 -5.31 5.10
C LEU A 198 -17.77 -4.41 4.77
N ARG A 199 -18.92 -4.97 4.36
CA ARG A 199 -20.15 -4.21 4.14
C ARG A 199 -20.61 -3.50 5.42
N SER A 200 -20.65 -4.23 6.53
CA SER A 200 -21.03 -3.66 7.83
C SER A 200 -20.05 -2.59 8.29
N GLU A 201 -18.75 -2.79 8.07
CA GLU A 201 -17.71 -1.82 8.42
C GLU A 201 -17.84 -0.54 7.58
N LEU A 202 -18.08 -0.67 6.27
CA LEU A 202 -18.34 0.45 5.37
C LEU A 202 -19.59 1.24 5.80
N GLU A 203 -20.68 0.55 6.15
CA GLU A 203 -21.89 1.18 6.70
C GLU A 203 -21.64 1.87 8.04
N ALA A 204 -20.77 1.31 8.89
CA ALA A 204 -20.39 1.93 10.15
C ALA A 204 -19.59 3.22 9.93
N VAL A 205 -18.64 3.23 8.99
CA VAL A 205 -17.91 4.45 8.58
C VAL A 205 -18.89 5.50 8.05
N ARG A 206 -19.84 5.09 7.20
CA ARG A 206 -20.85 5.98 6.61
C ARG A 206 -21.76 6.64 7.65
N LYS A 207 -22.11 5.93 8.72
CA LYS A 207 -23.00 6.44 9.79
C LYS A 207 -22.26 7.28 10.84
N GLU A 208 -20.93 7.21 10.88
CA GLU A 208 -20.12 7.94 11.84
C GLU A 208 -20.19 9.44 11.53
N GLN A 209 -20.79 10.22 12.44
CA GLN A 209 -20.93 11.66 12.27
C GLN A 209 -19.66 12.38 12.71
N GLY A 210 -19.06 13.13 11.80
CA GLY A 210 -17.91 13.98 12.07
C GLY A 210 -18.28 15.26 12.82
N PRO A 211 -17.28 15.98 13.34
CA PRO A 211 -17.46 17.34 13.83
C PRO A 211 -18.08 18.23 12.72
N ARG A 212 -18.93 19.19 13.08
CA ARG A 212 -19.57 20.11 12.10
C ARG A 212 -18.71 21.31 11.74
N GLU A 213 -17.73 21.63 12.58
CA GLU A 213 -16.85 22.80 12.41
C GLU A 213 -15.45 22.35 12.05
N LEU A 214 -14.80 23.09 11.14
CA LEU A 214 -13.42 22.82 10.76
C LEU A 214 -12.50 23.13 11.95
N SER A 215 -11.94 22.07 12.52
CA SER A 215 -11.01 22.09 13.65
C SER A 215 -9.96 21.01 13.45
N ASP A 216 -8.91 21.00 14.27
CA ASP A 216 -7.92 19.91 14.22
C ASP A 216 -8.58 18.54 14.44
N LYS A 217 -9.62 18.49 15.27
CA LYS A 217 -10.43 17.28 15.50
C LYS A 217 -11.18 16.84 14.23
N TYR A 218 -11.65 17.79 13.42
CA TYR A 218 -12.28 17.51 12.13
C TYR A 218 -11.28 16.83 11.20
N VAL A 219 -10.10 17.42 11.00
CA VAL A 219 -9.08 16.86 10.10
C VAL A 219 -8.64 15.47 10.55
N VAL A 220 -8.38 15.29 11.86
CA VAL A 220 -8.01 13.99 12.44
C VAL A 220 -9.12 12.95 12.24
N PHE A 221 -10.39 13.35 12.42
CA PHE A 221 -11.53 12.48 12.20
C PHE A 221 -11.57 11.96 10.76
N TYR A 222 -11.44 12.85 9.78
CA TYR A 222 -11.52 12.44 8.37
C TYR A 222 -10.29 11.67 7.88
N ARG A 223 -9.09 11.98 8.39
CA ARG A 223 -7.90 11.14 8.13
C ARG A 223 -8.10 9.72 8.62
N ARG A 224 -8.61 9.55 9.84
CA ARG A 224 -8.93 8.23 10.38
C ARG A 224 -10.00 7.52 9.55
N GLN A 225 -11.02 8.22 9.07
CA GLN A 225 -12.00 7.62 8.16
C GLN A 225 -11.36 7.20 6.84
N ALA A 226 -10.52 8.04 6.24
CA ALA A 226 -9.80 7.72 5.01
C ALA A 226 -8.92 6.47 5.18
N ASP A 227 -8.16 6.38 6.29
CA ASP A 227 -7.34 5.21 6.61
C ASP A 227 -8.18 3.92 6.68
N ARG A 228 -9.35 3.98 7.33
CA ARG A 228 -10.29 2.84 7.40
C ARG A 228 -10.86 2.47 6.03
N LEU A 229 -11.19 3.46 5.20
CA LEU A 229 -11.65 3.21 3.84
C LEU A 229 -10.54 2.60 2.96
N ASP A 230 -9.30 3.03 3.12
CA ASP A 230 -8.12 2.43 2.47
C ASP A 230 -7.98 0.96 2.84
N GLU A 231 -8.10 0.62 4.13
CA GLU A 231 -8.06 -0.77 4.59
C GLU A 231 -9.20 -1.61 4.00
N ILE A 232 -10.42 -1.08 3.95
CA ILE A 232 -11.57 -1.76 3.33
C ILE A 232 -11.33 -1.96 1.84
N GLU A 233 -10.90 -0.93 1.11
CA GLU A 233 -10.63 -1.01 -0.33
C GLU A 233 -9.54 -2.05 -0.61
N GLN A 234 -8.46 -2.06 0.15
CA GLN A 234 -7.38 -3.04 0.04
C GLN A 234 -7.89 -4.47 0.22
N LYS A 235 -8.73 -4.72 1.23
CA LYS A 235 -9.37 -6.03 1.44
C LYS A 235 -10.30 -6.40 0.28
N LEU A 236 -11.07 -5.45 -0.25
CA LEU A 236 -11.93 -5.70 -1.41
C LEU A 236 -11.13 -6.02 -2.68
N ILE A 237 -10.06 -5.27 -2.95
CA ILE A 237 -9.16 -5.52 -4.08
C ILE A 237 -8.53 -6.91 -3.96
N ARG A 238 -8.12 -7.31 -2.74
CA ARG A 238 -7.60 -8.66 -2.48
C ARG A 238 -8.62 -9.73 -2.85
N ILE A 239 -9.85 -9.58 -2.39
CA ILE A 239 -10.93 -10.55 -2.63
C ILE A 239 -11.25 -10.62 -4.11
N ASP A 240 -11.33 -9.47 -4.80
CA ASP A 240 -11.52 -9.45 -6.26
C ASP A 240 -10.37 -10.17 -6.98
N GLN A 241 -9.11 -9.90 -6.62
CA GLN A 241 -7.94 -10.58 -7.19
C GLN A 241 -7.95 -12.09 -6.96
N LEU A 242 -8.39 -12.54 -5.79
CA LEU A 242 -8.52 -13.95 -5.42
C LEU A 242 -9.60 -14.68 -6.20
N LEU A 243 -10.70 -13.99 -6.50
CA LEU A 243 -11.85 -14.55 -7.20
C LEU A 243 -11.72 -14.46 -8.72
N ARG A 244 -10.79 -13.65 -9.24
CA ARG A 244 -10.51 -13.61 -10.67
C ARG A 244 -10.14 -15.03 -11.12
N PRO A 245 -10.80 -15.56 -12.17
CA PRO A 245 -10.42 -16.85 -12.71
C PRO A 245 -8.95 -16.77 -13.07
N GLN A 246 -8.11 -17.55 -12.40
CA GLN A 246 -6.74 -17.69 -12.83
C GLN A 246 -6.81 -18.40 -14.16
N ASP A 247 -6.59 -17.66 -15.24
CA ASP A 247 -6.46 -18.24 -16.57
C ASP A 247 -5.42 -19.35 -16.44
N LYS A 248 -5.86 -20.59 -16.62
CA LYS A 248 -5.01 -21.80 -16.55
C LYS A 248 -3.89 -21.81 -17.61
N THR A 249 -3.69 -20.70 -18.31
CA THR A 249 -2.74 -20.47 -19.39
C THR A 249 -1.35 -20.09 -18.90
N THR A 250 -1.18 -19.63 -17.66
CA THR A 250 0.17 -19.49 -17.07
C THR A 250 0.62 -20.83 -16.48
N LYS A 251 0.85 -21.80 -17.37
CA LYS A 251 1.73 -22.93 -17.09
C LYS A 251 3.14 -22.37 -16.82
N VAL A 252 3.40 -22.01 -15.56
CA VAL A 252 4.75 -21.75 -15.04
C VAL A 252 5.44 -23.11 -14.99
N GLY A 253 5.98 -23.51 -16.14
CA GLY A 253 6.50 -24.85 -16.40
C GLY A 253 6.50 -25.07 -17.90
N PHE A 254 7.55 -24.56 -18.56
CA PHE A 254 7.92 -24.76 -19.96
C PHE A 254 6.74 -25.07 -20.90
N GLN A 255 6.17 -24.04 -21.53
CA GLN A 255 5.39 -24.23 -22.76
C GLN A 255 6.29 -24.60 -23.97
N ALA A 256 7.37 -25.34 -23.75
CA ALA A 256 7.92 -26.12 -24.84
C ALA A 256 6.93 -27.26 -25.07
N LYS A 257 6.29 -27.30 -26.24
CA LYS A 257 5.63 -28.53 -26.68
C LYS A 257 6.64 -29.66 -26.44
N PRO A 258 6.26 -30.75 -25.74
CA PRO A 258 7.18 -31.87 -25.57
C PRO A 258 7.73 -32.21 -26.96
N PRO A 259 9.07 -32.23 -27.13
CA PRO A 259 9.66 -32.44 -28.44
C PRO A 259 9.03 -33.70 -29.02
N SER A 260 8.60 -33.61 -30.27
CA SER A 260 7.99 -34.78 -30.92
C SER A 260 8.95 -35.97 -30.77
N THR A 261 8.43 -37.20 -30.77
CA THR A 261 9.27 -38.40 -30.71
C THR A 261 10.37 -38.37 -31.78
N LYS A 262 10.09 -37.79 -32.95
CA LYS A 262 11.07 -37.54 -34.02
C LYS A 262 12.16 -36.54 -33.60
N THR A 263 11.80 -35.44 -32.96
CA THR A 263 12.75 -34.43 -32.47
C THR A 263 13.61 -34.98 -31.34
N THR A 264 13.04 -35.80 -30.45
CA THR A 264 13.78 -36.47 -29.36
C THR A 264 14.84 -37.41 -29.90
N TRP A 265 14.48 -38.27 -30.87
CA TRP A 265 15.45 -39.15 -31.53
C TRP A 265 16.51 -38.39 -32.31
N LEU A 266 16.14 -37.30 -32.98
CA LEU A 266 17.09 -36.44 -33.69
C LEU A 266 18.12 -35.82 -32.74
N ILE A 267 17.70 -35.37 -31.55
CA ILE A 267 18.61 -34.86 -30.52
C ILE A 267 19.55 -35.97 -30.06
N ILE A 268 19.04 -37.18 -29.78
CA ILE A 268 19.86 -38.32 -29.36
C ILE A 268 20.92 -38.66 -30.41
N TYR A 269 20.54 -38.77 -31.69
CA TYR A 269 21.48 -39.05 -32.78
C TYR A 269 22.50 -37.92 -32.96
N THR A 270 22.10 -36.66 -32.76
CA THR A 270 23.03 -35.52 -32.85
C THR A 270 24.09 -35.60 -31.75
N ILE A 271 23.71 -35.96 -30.52
CA ILE A 271 24.65 -36.15 -29.40
C ILE A 271 25.59 -37.33 -29.69
N ILE A 272 25.07 -38.46 -30.18
CA ILE A 272 25.89 -39.63 -30.53
C ILE A 272 26.88 -39.30 -31.65
N ALA A 273 26.43 -38.63 -32.72
CA ALA A 273 27.30 -38.23 -33.83
C ALA A 273 28.40 -37.25 -33.37
N PHE A 274 28.05 -36.29 -32.52
CA PHE A 274 29.02 -35.37 -31.94
C PHE A 274 30.07 -36.10 -31.09
N LEU A 275 29.64 -37.03 -30.22
CA LEU A 275 30.55 -37.83 -29.40
C LEU A 275 31.46 -38.72 -30.26
N PHE A 276 30.94 -39.28 -31.35
CA PHE A 276 31.72 -40.07 -32.30
C PHE A 276 32.80 -39.22 -32.99
N ILE A 277 32.44 -38.03 -33.50
CA ILE A 277 33.39 -37.09 -34.12
C ILE A 277 34.47 -36.66 -33.11
N MET A 278 34.07 -36.33 -31.88
CA MET A 278 35.02 -35.97 -30.83
C MET A 278 35.98 -37.12 -30.52
N SER A 279 35.48 -38.35 -30.42
CA SER A 279 36.31 -39.54 -30.23
C SER A 279 37.31 -39.73 -31.38
N LEU A 280 36.87 -39.52 -32.62
CA LEU A 280 37.71 -39.58 -33.82
C LEU A 280 38.80 -38.50 -33.84
N LEU A 281 38.47 -37.28 -33.44
CA LEU A 281 39.45 -36.18 -33.31
C LEU A 281 40.50 -36.50 -32.25
N PHE A 282 40.08 -37.03 -31.09
CA PHE A 282 41.03 -37.48 -30.07
C PHE A 282 41.90 -38.64 -30.55
N PHE A 283 41.32 -39.60 -31.28
CA PHE A 283 42.04 -40.72 -31.86
C PHE A 283 43.11 -40.26 -32.87
N PHE A 284 42.77 -39.38 -33.81
CA PHE A 284 43.74 -38.85 -34.77
C PHE A 284 44.78 -37.96 -34.12
N ARG A 285 44.40 -37.16 -33.12
CA ARG A 285 45.36 -36.37 -32.35
C ARG A 285 46.34 -37.24 -31.57
N TRP A 286 45.92 -38.41 -31.11
CA TRP A 286 46.79 -39.39 -30.47
C TRP A 286 47.68 -40.12 -31.49
N TYR A 287 47.10 -40.62 -32.58
CA TYR A 287 47.81 -41.40 -33.60
C TYR A 287 48.82 -40.56 -34.40
N GLY A 288 48.54 -39.27 -34.65
CA GLY A 288 49.49 -38.38 -35.32
C GLY A 288 50.72 -38.00 -34.49
N LYS A 289 50.72 -38.26 -33.18
CA LYS A 289 51.88 -37.98 -32.31
C LYS A 289 52.96 -39.06 -32.39
N SER A 290 52.63 -40.29 -32.79
CA SER A 290 53.59 -41.41 -32.76
C SER A 290 54.61 -41.42 -33.90
N ASP A 291 54.40 -40.63 -34.96
CA ASP A 291 55.31 -40.61 -36.12
C ASP A 291 56.30 -39.43 -36.09
N ALA A 292 55.95 -38.32 -35.45
CA ALA A 292 56.88 -37.18 -35.32
C ALA A 292 58.01 -37.43 -34.30
N GLU A 293 57.76 -38.25 -33.27
CA GLU A 293 58.76 -38.58 -32.25
C GLU A 293 59.80 -39.61 -32.75
N LYS A 294 59.55 -40.28 -33.90
CA LYS A 294 60.50 -41.22 -34.51
C LYS A 294 61.51 -40.58 -35.47
N LEU A 295 61.33 -39.31 -35.83
CA LEU A 295 62.25 -38.61 -36.74
C LEU A 295 63.29 -37.76 -36.02
N GLU A 296 63.06 -37.33 -34.77
CA GLU A 296 64.08 -36.61 -33.98
C GLU A 296 65.15 -37.53 -33.36
N ASP A 297 64.87 -38.83 -33.19
CA ASP A 297 65.86 -39.81 -32.70
C ASP A 297 66.76 -40.38 -33.82
N GLY A 298 66.48 -40.06 -35.10
CA GLY A 298 67.25 -40.54 -36.25
C GLY A 298 68.39 -39.62 -36.72
N GLU A 299 68.46 -38.37 -36.24
CA GLU A 299 69.47 -37.38 -36.65
C GLU A 299 70.61 -37.22 -35.62
N LYS A 300 70.66 -38.09 -34.60
CA LYS A 300 71.76 -38.19 -33.63
C LYS A 300 72.38 -39.60 -33.64
N GLN A 301 72.92 -40.02 -34.78
CA GLN A 301 73.98 -41.04 -34.83
C GLN A 301 75.08 -40.62 -35.79
#